data_AF-A0A7C5H9D2-F1
#
_entry.id   AF-A0A7C5H9D2-F1
#
_cell.length_a   1.000
_cell.length_b   1.000
_cell.length_c   1.000
_cell.angle_alpha   90.00
_cell.angle_beta   90.00
_cell.angle_gamma   90.00
#
_symmetry.space_group_name_H-M   'P 1'
#
loop_
_entity.id
_entity.type
_entity.pdbx_description
1 polymer ?
#
loop_
_entity_poly.entity_id
_entity_poly.type
_entity_poly.pdbx_seq_one_letter_code
_entity_poly.pdbx_strand_id
1 'polypeptide(L)'
;IFEYGKTSTEVQTNIGGNYFIDQLMRLLRLKDWYTSADHSANVRNISLNIIDYMVKKKRIKIDTTTLNELKYGAYLHDIGKLYIPWFELNKITPLTKEEFTLIKNHTVFGKRILDRLGMERIDKYALGHHERINRKGYPFRLKPDILTNIVAASDYFDAATSTSRKYKTPKNYDRACEELLKETGKGFYPEIISSLCSIVKSGEDPKVYTSEE
;
A
#
# COMPACT_ATOMS: atom_id res chain seq x y z
N ILE A 1 -35.63 -8.66 -20.03
CA ILE A 1 -35.53 -9.92 -19.27
C ILE A 1 -34.51 -10.76 -20.04
N PHE A 2 -33.25 -10.77 -19.61
CA PHE A 2 -32.21 -11.56 -20.26
C PHE A 2 -31.97 -12.80 -19.38
N GLU A 3 -32.20 -13.96 -19.99
CA GLU A 3 -32.13 -15.29 -19.37
C GLU A 3 -30.70 -15.65 -18.96
N TYR A 4 -30.57 -16.17 -17.75
CA TYR A 4 -29.39 -16.85 -17.25
C TYR A 4 -29.46 -18.34 -17.62
N GLY A 5 -28.57 -18.77 -18.53
CA GLY A 5 -28.29 -20.18 -18.79
C GLY A 5 -27.24 -20.74 -17.80
N LYS A 6 -27.65 -21.76 -17.05
CA LYS A 6 -26.84 -22.72 -16.26
C LYS A 6 -25.87 -23.50 -17.19
N THR A 7 -24.77 -24.16 -16.82
CA THR A 7 -23.96 -24.46 -15.60
C THR A 7 -22.78 -25.29 -16.11
N SER A 8 -21.58 -25.15 -15.53
CA SER A 8 -20.57 -26.22 -15.52
C SER A 8 -19.65 -26.09 -14.31
N THR A 9 -19.94 -26.90 -13.29
CA THR A 9 -19.04 -27.64 -12.38
C THR A 9 -17.57 -27.20 -12.25
N GLU A 10 -17.22 -26.87 -11.00
CA GLU A 10 -15.93 -27.13 -10.34
C GLU A 10 -14.66 -26.81 -11.12
N VAL A 11 -14.41 -25.50 -11.30
CA VAL A 11 -13.06 -25.00 -11.55
C VAL A 11 -12.79 -23.84 -10.58
N GLN A 12 -11.94 -24.14 -9.59
CA GLN A 12 -11.10 -23.20 -8.83
C GLN A 12 -11.77 -22.21 -7.87
N THR A 13 -12.06 -22.68 -6.66
CA THR A 13 -12.41 -21.87 -5.48
C THR A 13 -11.33 -20.85 -5.05
N ASN A 14 -10.11 -20.90 -5.62
CA ASN A 14 -9.03 -19.94 -5.33
C ASN A 14 -8.74 -18.92 -6.46
N ILE A 15 -9.34 -19.07 -7.65
CA ILE A 15 -9.18 -18.09 -8.73
C ILE A 15 -10.14 -16.91 -8.57
N GLY A 16 -11.34 -17.13 -8.02
CA GLY A 16 -12.35 -16.07 -7.86
C GLY A 16 -11.90 -14.90 -6.97
N GLY A 17 -11.24 -15.19 -5.83
CA GLY A 17 -10.83 -14.17 -4.87
C GLY A 17 -9.72 -13.25 -5.39
N ASN A 18 -8.64 -13.83 -5.92
CA ASN A 18 -7.54 -13.05 -6.49
C ASN A 18 -7.99 -12.29 -7.74
N TYR A 19 -8.79 -12.92 -8.62
CA TYR A 19 -9.31 -12.26 -9.80
C TYR A 19 -10.17 -11.05 -9.46
N PHE A 20 -11.06 -11.15 -8.46
CA PHE A 20 -11.90 -10.04 -8.02
C PHE A 20 -11.06 -8.87 -7.51
N ILE A 21 -10.10 -9.13 -6.61
CA ILE A 21 -9.20 -8.11 -6.08
C ILE A 21 -8.42 -7.44 -7.23
N ASP A 22 -7.93 -8.22 -8.20
CA ASP A 22 -7.23 -7.68 -9.35
C ASP A 22 -8.10 -6.81 -10.26
N GLN A 23 -9.39 -7.15 -10.43
CA GLN A 23 -10.34 -6.29 -11.14
C GLN A 23 -10.62 -4.99 -10.39
N LEU A 24 -10.76 -5.02 -9.06
CA LEU A 24 -10.90 -3.79 -8.26
C LEU A 24 -9.67 -2.89 -8.41
N MET A 25 -8.47 -3.47 -8.36
CA MET A 25 -7.24 -2.72 -8.54
C MET A 25 -7.10 -2.19 -9.97
N ARG A 26 -7.59 -2.92 -10.97
CA ARG A 26 -7.65 -2.41 -12.35
C ARG A 26 -8.56 -1.19 -12.47
N LEU A 27 -9.72 -1.20 -11.82
CA LEU A 27 -10.61 -0.03 -11.80
C LEU A 27 -9.95 1.17 -11.11
N LEU A 28 -9.26 0.95 -10.00
CA LEU A 28 -8.51 2.01 -9.33
C LEU A 28 -7.44 2.61 -10.26
N ARG A 29 -6.66 1.77 -10.96
CA ARG A 29 -5.62 2.20 -11.92
C ARG A 29 -6.19 3.03 -13.07
N LEU A 30 -7.37 2.68 -13.58
CA LEU A 30 -8.02 3.47 -14.63
C LEU A 30 -8.44 4.86 -14.13
N LYS A 31 -8.74 4.98 -12.84
CA LYS A 31 -9.21 6.21 -12.22
C LYS A 31 -8.06 7.12 -11.74
N ASP A 32 -7.01 6.55 -11.18
CA ASP A 32 -5.81 7.23 -10.70
C ASP A 32 -4.68 7.05 -11.72
N TRP A 33 -4.67 7.88 -12.77
CA TRP A 33 -3.60 7.85 -13.77
C TRP A 33 -2.33 8.56 -13.27
N TYR A 34 -2.44 9.31 -12.19
CA TYR A 34 -1.32 10.05 -11.60
C TYR A 34 -0.32 9.12 -10.89
N THR A 35 -0.79 8.02 -10.32
CA THR A 35 0.06 6.95 -9.77
C THR A 35 0.42 5.89 -10.81
N SER A 36 1.57 5.22 -10.65
CA SER A 36 1.97 4.13 -11.54
C SER A 36 0.97 2.99 -11.51
N ALA A 37 0.75 2.33 -12.65
CA ALA A 37 -0.02 1.09 -12.74
C ALA A 37 0.47 0.03 -11.73
N ASP A 38 1.76 0.04 -11.41
CA ASP A 38 2.34 -0.95 -10.50
C ASP A 38 2.44 -0.46 -9.05
N HIS A 39 1.97 0.75 -8.72
CA HIS A 39 2.17 1.36 -7.39
C HIS A 39 1.74 0.43 -6.25
N SER A 40 0.49 -0.01 -6.26
CA SER A 40 -0.03 -0.89 -5.20
C SER A 40 0.67 -2.26 -5.17
N ALA A 41 1.08 -2.78 -6.33
CA ALA A 41 1.84 -4.03 -6.41
C ALA A 41 3.25 -3.86 -5.82
N ASN A 42 3.92 -2.75 -6.11
CA ASN A 42 5.23 -2.40 -5.55
C ASN A 42 5.12 -2.22 -4.03
N VAL A 43 4.13 -1.49 -3.54
CA VAL A 43 3.92 -1.29 -2.09
C VAL A 43 3.72 -2.63 -1.39
N ARG A 44 2.91 -3.53 -1.96
CA ARG A 44 2.77 -4.91 -1.47
C ARG A 44 4.11 -5.63 -1.44
N ASN A 45 4.85 -5.65 -2.56
CA ASN A 45 6.10 -6.40 -2.66
C ASN A 45 7.18 -5.86 -1.70
N ILE A 46 7.32 -4.54 -1.59
CA ILE A 46 8.22 -3.90 -0.62
C ILE A 46 7.80 -4.28 0.81
N SER A 47 6.49 -4.25 1.12
CA SER A 47 5.99 -4.63 2.44
C SER A 47 6.34 -6.08 2.80
N LEU A 48 6.18 -6.99 1.83
CA LEU A 48 6.50 -8.40 1.98
C LEU A 48 8.00 -8.64 2.13
N ASN A 49 8.84 -7.96 1.37
CA ASN A 49 10.29 -8.00 1.52
C ASN A 49 10.74 -7.52 2.91
N ILE A 50 10.16 -6.42 3.40
CA ILE A 50 10.48 -5.89 4.74
C ILE A 50 10.12 -6.90 5.83
N ILE A 51 8.89 -7.43 5.82
CA ILE A 51 8.45 -8.36 6.87
C ILE A 51 9.25 -9.67 6.82
N ASP A 52 9.53 -10.20 5.62
CA ASP A 52 10.34 -11.41 5.44
C ASP A 52 11.76 -11.21 5.99
N TYR A 53 12.39 -10.08 5.68
CA TYR A 53 13.68 -9.72 6.26
C TYR A 53 13.62 -9.66 7.81
N MET A 54 12.58 -9.05 8.37
CA MET A 54 12.40 -8.96 9.82
C MET A 54 12.21 -10.34 10.47
N VAL A 55 11.48 -11.25 9.84
CA VAL A 55 11.30 -12.64 10.29
C VAL A 55 12.62 -13.40 10.23
N LYS A 56 13.35 -13.34 9.10
CA LYS A 56 14.68 -13.97 8.93
C LYS A 56 15.69 -13.48 9.96
N LYS A 57 15.61 -12.21 10.37
CA LYS A 57 16.45 -11.62 11.44
C LYS A 57 15.90 -11.85 12.86
N LYS A 58 14.86 -12.68 13.03
CA LYS A 58 14.20 -12.99 14.31
C LYS A 58 13.74 -11.74 15.09
N ARG A 59 13.39 -10.67 14.37
CA ARG A 59 12.87 -9.41 14.96
C ARG A 59 11.38 -9.50 15.24
N ILE A 60 10.67 -10.35 14.51
CA ILE A 60 9.23 -10.56 14.64
C ILE A 60 8.88 -12.01 14.29
N LYS A 61 7.81 -12.53 14.88
CA LYS A 61 7.14 -13.76 14.44
C LYS A 61 5.81 -13.36 13.81
N ILE A 62 5.49 -13.96 12.68
CA ILE A 62 4.24 -13.71 11.95
C ILE A 62 3.69 -15.04 11.47
N ASP A 63 2.38 -15.23 11.59
CA ASP A 63 1.69 -16.38 11.03
C ASP A 63 1.24 -16.11 9.59
N THR A 64 0.86 -17.17 8.88
CA THR A 64 0.41 -17.09 7.48
C THR A 64 -0.81 -16.21 7.30
N THR A 65 -1.71 -16.16 8.29
CA THR A 65 -2.93 -15.36 8.22
C THR A 65 -2.61 -13.86 8.27
N THR A 66 -1.75 -13.45 9.20
CA THR A 66 -1.29 -12.07 9.37
C THR A 66 -0.42 -11.63 8.19
N LEU A 67 0.38 -12.54 7.62
CA LEU A 67 1.13 -12.27 6.39
C LEU A 67 0.19 -12.02 5.20
N ASN A 68 -0.88 -12.80 5.06
CA ASN A 68 -1.91 -12.57 4.04
C ASN A 68 -2.67 -11.26 4.27
N GLU A 69 -2.97 -10.90 5.52
CA GLU A 69 -3.55 -9.59 5.84
C GLU A 69 -2.65 -8.45 5.38
N LEU A 70 -1.34 -8.51 5.67
CA LEU A 70 -0.38 -7.52 5.18
C LEU A 70 -0.33 -7.50 3.64
N LYS A 71 -0.30 -8.66 3.00
CA LYS A 71 -0.26 -8.79 1.52
C LYS A 71 -1.44 -8.05 0.87
N TYR A 72 -2.67 -8.36 1.28
CA TYR A 72 -3.85 -7.76 0.66
C TYR A 72 -4.10 -6.33 1.17
N GLY A 73 -3.82 -6.07 2.44
CA GLY A 73 -3.91 -4.72 3.02
C GLY A 73 -2.97 -3.72 2.37
N ALA A 74 -1.73 -4.12 2.07
CA ALA A 74 -0.79 -3.30 1.32
C ALA A 74 -1.24 -3.10 -0.14
N TYR A 75 -1.78 -4.13 -0.79
CA TYR A 75 -2.27 -4.04 -2.17
C TYR A 75 -3.52 -3.14 -2.30
N LEU A 76 -4.38 -3.13 -1.28
CA LEU A 76 -5.64 -2.39 -1.28
C LEU A 76 -5.58 -1.08 -0.47
N HIS A 77 -4.40 -0.65 0.01
CA HIS A 77 -4.27 0.50 0.92
C HIS A 77 -4.94 1.77 0.38
N ASP A 78 -4.90 1.94 -0.95
CA ASP A 78 -5.37 3.13 -1.65
C ASP A 78 -6.77 2.98 -2.27
N ILE A 79 -7.48 1.89 -2.01
CA ILE A 79 -8.78 1.58 -2.66
C ILE A 79 -9.83 2.69 -2.46
N GLY A 80 -9.74 3.44 -1.37
CA GLY A 80 -10.64 4.56 -1.10
C GLY A 80 -10.53 5.73 -2.08
N LYS A 81 -9.47 5.79 -2.90
CA LYS A 81 -9.35 6.75 -4.00
C LYS A 81 -10.46 6.61 -5.03
N LEU A 82 -11.16 5.47 -5.07
CA LEU A 82 -12.39 5.29 -5.86
C LEU A 82 -13.48 6.30 -5.51
N TYR A 83 -13.52 6.81 -4.28
CA TYR A 83 -14.51 7.80 -3.81
C TYR A 83 -14.06 9.25 -3.99
N ILE A 84 -12.80 9.50 -4.35
CA ILE A 84 -12.30 10.86 -4.58
C ILE A 84 -12.74 11.35 -5.97
N PRO A 85 -13.22 12.58 -6.16
CA PRO A 85 -13.52 13.09 -7.49
C PRO A 85 -12.32 12.99 -8.44
N TRP A 86 -12.55 12.61 -9.71
CA TRP A 86 -11.46 12.34 -10.67
C TRP A 86 -10.57 13.57 -10.91
N PHE A 87 -11.15 14.76 -11.02
CA PHE A 87 -10.42 16.01 -11.29
C PHE A 87 -9.52 16.43 -10.12
N GLU A 88 -9.92 16.12 -8.88
CA GLU A 88 -9.11 16.37 -7.69
C GLU A 88 -7.97 15.36 -7.57
N LEU A 89 -8.28 14.08 -7.77
CA LEU A 89 -7.31 13.00 -7.66
C LEU A 89 -6.16 13.15 -8.67
N ASN A 90 -6.48 13.65 -9.87
CA ASN A 90 -5.53 13.73 -10.98
C ASN A 90 -5.08 15.16 -11.30
N LYS A 91 -5.20 16.08 -10.33
CA LYS A 91 -4.77 17.46 -10.49
C LYS A 91 -3.24 17.52 -10.64
N ILE A 92 -2.76 18.18 -11.70
CA ILE A 92 -1.32 18.31 -11.99
C ILE A 92 -0.68 19.55 -11.36
N THR A 93 -1.49 20.52 -10.92
CA THR A 93 -1.03 21.71 -10.21
C THR A 93 -0.95 21.43 -8.71
N PRO A 94 -0.26 22.27 -7.93
CA PRO A 94 -0.32 22.19 -6.47
C PRO A 94 -1.76 22.17 -5.97
N LEU A 95 -2.03 21.27 -5.02
CA LEU A 95 -3.31 21.17 -4.35
C LEU A 95 -3.47 22.31 -3.34
N THR A 96 -4.68 22.85 -3.22
CA THR A 96 -5.04 23.71 -2.09
C THR A 96 -5.13 22.88 -0.79
N LYS A 97 -5.28 23.56 0.35
CA LYS A 97 -5.43 22.86 1.65
C LYS A 97 -6.73 22.05 1.70
N GLU A 98 -7.77 22.57 1.06
CA GLU A 98 -9.10 21.98 0.98
C GLU A 98 -9.07 20.74 0.08
N GLU A 99 -8.45 20.84 -1.09
CA GLU A 99 -8.27 19.72 -2.03
C GLU A 99 -7.41 18.61 -1.42
N PHE A 100 -6.32 18.99 -0.76
CA PHE A 100 -5.50 18.03 -0.02
C PHE A 100 -6.30 17.36 1.11
N THR A 101 -7.17 18.12 1.80
CA THR A 101 -8.04 17.57 2.84
C THR A 101 -9.07 16.59 2.29
N LEU A 102 -9.63 16.87 1.13
CA LEU A 102 -10.50 15.94 0.41
C LEU A 102 -9.75 14.66 0.03
N ILE A 103 -8.55 14.76 -0.54
CA ILE A 103 -7.75 13.59 -0.93
C ILE A 103 -7.39 12.71 0.26
N LYS A 104 -7.04 13.29 1.42
CA LYS A 104 -6.76 12.51 2.65
C LYS A 104 -7.90 11.59 3.06
N ASN A 105 -9.15 11.91 2.72
CA ASN A 105 -10.32 11.09 3.05
C ASN A 105 -10.32 9.72 2.33
N HIS A 106 -9.45 9.48 1.34
CA HIS A 106 -9.31 8.14 0.74
C HIS A 106 -8.99 7.07 1.80
N THR A 107 -8.30 7.42 2.89
CA THR A 107 -8.05 6.48 4.01
C THR A 107 -9.35 6.00 4.66
N VAL A 108 -10.22 6.95 5.02
CA VAL A 108 -11.53 6.69 5.64
C VAL A 108 -12.48 5.98 4.65
N PHE A 109 -12.47 6.39 3.39
CA PHE A 109 -13.24 5.70 2.35
C PHE A 109 -12.72 4.29 2.09
N GLY A 110 -11.41 4.07 2.14
CA GLY A 110 -10.78 2.78 1.96
C GLY A 110 -11.25 1.78 3.02
N LYS A 111 -11.20 2.18 4.30
CA LYS A 111 -11.80 1.38 5.38
C LYS A 111 -13.27 1.07 5.11
N ARG A 112 -14.08 2.09 4.79
CA ARG A 112 -15.51 1.90 4.53
C ARG A 112 -15.79 0.93 3.39
N ILE A 113 -15.01 0.97 2.30
CA ILE A 113 -15.15 0.04 1.18
C ILE A 113 -14.82 -1.38 1.63
N LEU A 114 -13.69 -1.57 2.30
CA LEU A 114 -13.23 -2.88 2.74
C LEU A 114 -14.20 -3.50 3.76
N ASP A 115 -14.71 -2.71 4.71
CA ASP A 115 -15.75 -3.14 5.63
C ASP A 115 -17.00 -3.62 4.89
N ARG A 116 -17.44 -2.89 3.86
CA ARG A 116 -18.63 -3.26 3.06
C ARG A 116 -18.43 -4.50 2.19
N LEU A 117 -17.18 -4.84 1.89
CA LEU A 117 -16.81 -6.04 1.13
C LEU A 117 -16.54 -7.26 2.04
N GLY A 118 -16.72 -7.14 3.37
CA GLY A 118 -16.39 -8.21 4.32
C GLY A 118 -14.88 -8.45 4.46
N MET A 119 -14.08 -7.39 4.29
CA MET A 119 -12.61 -7.40 4.37
C MET A 119 -12.12 -6.60 5.59
N GLU A 120 -12.84 -6.67 6.71
CA GLU A 120 -12.57 -5.91 7.95
C GLU A 120 -11.23 -6.24 8.59
N ARG A 121 -10.58 -7.35 8.19
CA ARG A 121 -9.26 -7.74 8.71
C ARG A 121 -8.12 -6.90 8.13
N ILE A 122 -8.34 -6.25 6.98
CA ILE A 122 -7.32 -5.51 6.24
C ILE A 122 -7.64 -4.02 6.06
N ASP A 123 -8.79 -3.58 6.54
CA ASP A 123 -9.27 -2.19 6.45
C ASP A 123 -8.32 -1.19 7.16
N LYS A 124 -7.64 -1.64 8.22
CA LYS A 124 -6.70 -0.86 9.02
C LYS A 124 -5.50 -0.38 8.22
N TYR A 125 -5.09 -1.14 7.21
CA TYR A 125 -3.98 -0.74 6.32
C TYR A 125 -4.42 0.43 5.45
N ALA A 126 -5.62 0.38 4.89
CA ALA A 126 -6.18 1.50 4.13
C ALA A 126 -6.43 2.72 5.02
N LEU A 127 -6.92 2.53 6.25
CA LEU A 127 -7.16 3.62 7.18
C LEU A 127 -5.87 4.29 7.66
N GLY A 128 -4.86 3.49 7.99
CA GLY A 128 -3.74 3.90 8.83
C GLY A 128 -2.39 4.07 8.12
N HIS A 129 -2.26 3.75 6.83
CA HIS A 129 -0.95 3.83 6.14
C HIS A 129 -0.38 5.27 6.06
N HIS A 130 -1.19 6.29 6.32
CA HIS A 130 -0.72 7.68 6.46
C HIS A 130 -0.55 8.15 7.92
N GLU A 131 -0.80 7.28 8.90
CA GLU A 131 -0.45 7.54 10.29
C GLU A 131 1.06 7.47 10.50
N ARG A 132 1.52 8.14 11.55
CA ARG A 132 2.95 8.31 11.87
C ARG A 132 3.15 8.14 13.36
N ILE A 133 4.30 7.59 13.78
CA ILE A 133 4.57 7.29 15.20
C ILE A 133 4.49 8.56 16.08
N ASN A 134 4.97 9.68 15.56
CA ASN A 134 4.91 11.00 16.19
C ASN A 134 3.51 11.65 16.17
N ARG A 135 2.47 10.94 15.72
CA ARG A 135 1.09 11.43 15.62
C ARG A 135 0.91 12.68 14.73
N LYS A 136 1.83 12.93 13.80
CA LYS A 136 1.69 13.98 12.77
C LYS A 136 1.03 13.49 11.48
N GLY A 137 0.64 12.22 11.43
CA GLY A 137 -0.09 11.62 10.31
C GLY A 137 -1.58 11.97 10.27
N TYR A 138 -2.32 11.21 9.48
CA TYR A 138 -3.77 11.32 9.33
C TYR A 138 -4.36 9.91 9.08
N PRO A 139 -5.68 9.68 9.25
CA PRO A 139 -6.74 10.64 9.55
C PRO A 139 -6.91 11.00 11.04
N PHE A 140 -6.49 10.15 11.97
CA PHE A 140 -6.81 10.25 13.39
C PHE A 140 -5.62 10.62 14.28
N ARG A 141 -4.41 10.70 13.73
CA ARG A 141 -3.17 10.99 14.46
C ARG A 141 -2.87 9.92 15.51
N LEU A 142 -3.20 8.67 15.17
CA LEU A 142 -2.93 7.52 16.01
C LEU A 142 -1.52 6.98 15.75
N LYS A 143 -0.97 6.26 16.72
CA LYS A 143 0.27 5.53 16.53
C LYS A 143 -0.06 4.25 15.75
N PRO A 144 0.49 4.02 14.54
CA PRO A 144 0.18 2.82 13.77
C PRO A 144 0.83 1.58 14.39
N ASP A 145 0.19 0.42 14.18
CA ASP A 145 0.85 -0.86 14.42
C ASP A 145 2.03 -1.07 13.47
N ILE A 146 2.89 -2.05 13.78
CA ILE A 146 4.12 -2.29 13.02
C ILE A 146 3.82 -2.61 11.55
N LEU A 147 2.79 -3.40 11.25
CA LEU A 147 2.46 -3.85 9.89
C LEU A 147 1.87 -2.71 9.06
N THR A 148 1.02 -1.88 9.65
CA THR A 148 0.48 -0.67 9.02
C THR A 148 1.60 0.34 8.75
N ASN A 149 2.60 0.43 9.64
CA ASN A 149 3.76 1.28 9.42
C ASN A 149 4.73 0.73 8.37
N ILE A 150 4.77 -0.60 8.17
CA ILE A 150 5.47 -1.21 7.02
C ILE A 150 4.82 -0.70 5.73
N VAL A 151 3.50 -0.79 5.59
CA VAL A 151 2.78 -0.27 4.40
C VAL A 151 3.06 1.22 4.19
N ALA A 152 3.06 2.01 5.27
CA ALA A 152 3.38 3.43 5.24
C ALA A 152 4.79 3.73 4.69
N ALA A 153 5.79 2.95 5.12
CA ALA A 153 7.17 3.11 4.66
C ALA A 153 7.32 2.64 3.21
N SER A 154 6.65 1.55 2.83
CA SER A 154 6.61 1.02 1.47
C SER A 154 5.95 1.97 0.49
N ASP A 155 4.81 2.57 0.85
CA ASP A 155 4.14 3.62 0.08
C ASP A 155 5.07 4.82 -0.16
N TYR A 156 5.70 5.32 0.90
CA TYR A 156 6.66 6.42 0.79
C TYR A 156 7.81 6.07 -0.16
N PHE A 157 8.41 4.88 0.00
CA PHE A 157 9.55 4.46 -0.80
C PHE A 157 9.18 4.32 -2.29
N ASP A 158 8.07 3.67 -2.61
CA ASP A 158 7.62 3.57 -4.00
C ASP A 158 7.28 4.94 -4.58
N ALA A 159 6.56 5.78 -3.83
CA ALA A 159 6.23 7.14 -4.20
C ALA A 159 7.45 8.03 -4.49
N ALA A 160 8.55 7.83 -3.77
CA ALA A 160 9.81 8.56 -3.93
C ALA A 160 10.63 8.09 -5.14
N THR A 161 10.51 6.81 -5.49
CA THR A 161 11.32 6.14 -6.52
C THR A 161 10.55 5.89 -7.83
N SER A 162 9.25 6.16 -7.87
CA SER A 162 8.40 5.94 -9.04
C SER A 162 8.67 6.97 -10.14
N THR A 163 8.88 6.48 -11.35
CA THR A 163 9.08 7.26 -12.59
C THR A 163 7.78 7.81 -13.18
N SER A 164 6.63 7.31 -12.74
CA SER A 164 5.31 7.61 -13.32
C SER A 164 4.76 8.99 -12.98
N ARG A 165 5.28 9.62 -11.92
CA ARG A 165 4.85 10.96 -11.50
C ARG A 165 5.46 11.98 -12.46
N LYS A 166 4.76 12.27 -13.57
CA LYS A 166 5.20 13.06 -14.75
C LYS A 166 5.91 14.40 -14.48
N TYR A 167 5.87 14.91 -13.25
CA TYR A 167 6.43 16.20 -12.84
C TYR A 167 7.46 16.09 -11.69
N LYS A 168 7.88 14.88 -11.31
CA LYS A 168 8.91 14.63 -10.31
C LYS A 168 9.97 13.70 -10.86
N THR A 169 11.23 14.14 -10.78
CA THR A 169 12.36 13.25 -11.06
C THR A 169 12.40 12.16 -9.99
N PRO A 170 12.36 10.87 -10.37
CA PRO A 170 12.43 9.77 -9.43
C PRO A 170 13.76 9.81 -8.69
N LYS A 171 13.72 9.53 -7.38
CA LYS A 171 14.95 9.34 -6.59
C LYS A 171 15.46 7.92 -6.80
N ASN A 172 16.78 7.75 -6.75
CA ASN A 172 17.36 6.42 -6.62
C ASN A 172 17.07 5.84 -5.23
N TYR A 173 17.28 4.53 -5.08
CA TYR A 173 16.94 3.81 -3.85
C TYR A 173 17.75 4.30 -2.64
N ASP A 174 19.01 4.66 -2.82
CA ASP A 174 19.85 5.21 -1.75
C ASP A 174 19.31 6.54 -1.22
N ARG A 175 18.93 7.46 -2.10
CA ARG A 175 18.34 8.74 -1.71
C ARG A 175 17.00 8.58 -1.00
N ALA A 176 16.16 7.65 -1.45
CA ALA A 176 14.91 7.33 -0.76
C ALA A 176 15.18 6.76 0.65
N CYS A 177 16.20 5.92 0.81
CA CYS A 177 16.65 5.42 2.10
C CYS A 177 17.18 6.52 3.01
N GLU A 178 18.00 7.45 2.49
CA GLU A 178 18.51 8.60 3.25
C GLU A 178 17.38 9.47 3.81
N GLU A 179 16.30 9.68 3.04
CA GLU A 179 15.13 10.43 3.51
C GLU A 179 14.36 9.67 4.59
N LEU A 180 14.13 8.37 4.40
CA LEU A 180 13.47 7.52 5.41
C LEU A 180 14.28 7.42 6.71
N LEU A 181 15.61 7.39 6.62
CA LEU A 181 16.49 7.41 7.80
C LEU A 181 16.31 8.69 8.62
N LYS A 182 16.10 9.86 7.98
CA LYS A 182 15.81 11.13 8.67
C LYS A 182 14.44 11.14 9.38
N GLU A 183 13.51 10.30 8.92
CA GLU A 183 12.17 10.13 9.50
C GLU A 183 12.08 8.97 10.51
N THR A 184 13.18 8.26 10.76
CA THR A 184 13.25 7.19 11.74
C THR A 184 12.97 7.70 13.16
N GLY A 185 12.11 6.99 13.89
CA GLY A 185 11.65 7.39 15.23
C GLY A 185 10.66 8.56 15.24
N LYS A 186 10.45 9.22 14.10
CA LYS A 186 9.41 10.25 13.90
C LYS A 186 8.21 9.65 13.19
N GLY A 187 8.36 9.35 11.91
CA GLY A 187 7.32 8.78 11.07
C GLY A 187 7.26 7.27 11.16
N PHE A 188 8.42 6.63 11.27
CA PHE A 188 8.58 5.20 11.03
C PHE A 188 9.40 4.50 12.11
N TYR A 189 9.11 3.21 12.31
CA TYR A 189 9.83 2.39 13.30
C TYR A 189 11.26 2.13 12.79
N PRO A 190 12.31 2.27 13.63
CA PRO A 190 13.69 2.07 13.22
C PRO A 190 13.97 0.71 12.57
N GLU A 191 13.35 -0.36 13.07
CA GLU A 191 13.50 -1.72 12.56
C GLU A 191 12.93 -1.90 11.15
N ILE A 192 11.90 -1.13 10.77
CA ILE A 192 11.32 -1.15 9.42
C ILE A 192 12.30 -0.49 8.46
N ILE A 193 12.75 0.72 8.79
CA ILE A 193 13.67 1.48 7.93
C ILE A 193 15.01 0.76 7.80
N SER A 194 15.54 0.23 8.89
CA SER A 194 16.75 -0.60 8.86
C SER A 194 16.60 -1.79 7.92
N SER A 195 15.48 -2.50 7.98
CA SER A 195 15.24 -3.67 7.10
C SER A 195 15.19 -3.25 5.63
N LEU A 196 14.42 -2.21 5.30
CA LEU A 196 14.33 -1.70 3.93
C LEU A 196 15.69 -1.24 3.38
N CYS A 197 16.44 -0.46 4.15
CA CYS A 197 17.77 -0.01 3.73
C CYS A 197 18.76 -1.18 3.59
N SER A 198 18.62 -2.24 4.38
CA SER A 198 19.44 -3.44 4.23
C SER A 198 19.15 -4.21 2.95
N ILE A 199 17.87 -4.30 2.55
CA ILE A 199 17.47 -4.91 1.27
C ILE A 199 18.03 -4.11 0.10
N VAL A 200 17.89 -2.78 0.12
CA VAL A 200 18.48 -1.92 -0.91
C VAL A 200 20.00 -2.11 -1.03
N LYS A 201 20.70 -2.23 0.10
CA LYS A 201 22.16 -2.44 0.13
C LYS A 201 22.61 -3.82 -0.33
N SER A 202 21.77 -4.85 -0.29
CA SER A 202 22.13 -6.17 -0.83
C SER A 202 22.12 -6.21 -2.36
N GLY A 203 21.60 -5.16 -3.02
CA GLY A 203 21.44 -5.08 -4.46
C GLY A 203 20.17 -5.75 -4.97
N GLU A 204 19.32 -6.27 -4.07
CA GLU A 204 17.99 -6.76 -4.41
C GLU A 204 17.06 -5.60 -4.76
N ASP A 205 16.18 -5.78 -5.75
CA ASP A 205 15.14 -4.79 -6.04
C ASP A 205 14.01 -4.94 -5.00
N PRO A 206 13.77 -3.95 -4.12
CA PRO A 206 12.74 -4.06 -3.09
C PRO A 206 11.32 -4.19 -3.67
N LYS A 207 11.12 -3.83 -4.94
CA LYS A 207 9.83 -3.91 -5.64
C LYS A 207 9.54 -5.30 -6.20
N VAL A 208 10.52 -6.19 -6.23
CA VAL A 208 10.36 -7.58 -6.65
C VAL A 208 10.33 -8.45 -5.41
N TYR A 209 9.22 -9.16 -5.21
CA TYR A 209 9.09 -10.12 -4.11
C TYR A 209 9.03 -11.54 -4.69
N THR A 210 10.09 -12.30 -4.47
CA THR A 210 10.15 -13.73 -4.78
C THR A 210 10.04 -14.50 -3.48
N SER A 211 8.81 -14.76 -3.01
CA SER A 211 8.61 -15.88 -2.10
C SER A 211 8.71 -17.16 -2.91
N GLU A 212 9.82 -17.89 -2.78
CA GLU A 212 9.80 -19.32 -3.08
C GLU A 212 8.89 -20.00 -2.04
N GLU A 213 7.86 -20.67 -2.58
CA GLU A 213 6.90 -21.63 -1.98
C GLU A 213 5.90 -21.13 -0.91
#